data_AF-A0A843DR26-F1
#
_entry.id   AF-A0A843DR26-F1
#
_cell.length_a   1.000
_cell.length_b   1.000
_cell.length_c   1.000
_cell.angle_alpha   90.00
_cell.angle_beta   90.00
_cell.angle_gamma   90.00
#
_symmetry.space_group_name_H-M   'P 1'
#
loop_
_entity.id
_entity.type
_entity.pdbx_description
1 polymer ?
#
loop_
_entity_poly.entity_id
_entity_poly.type
_entity_poly.pdbx_seq_one_letter_code
_entity_poly.pdbx_strand_id
1 'polypeptide(L)'
;FKKYPHLKGHYGTAWPNQREEMPQFNGPILFTTNCLVPPLSSYKAKVFTTGAVGFDGCRHIAEVDGKKDFSELIALAKTCAPPTQLGDGKPLLTGCGHEAVLSLAGTVIDLINSGKIRRFVVMAGCDGRDKEREYYTEFAKALPKDTVILTAGCAKFRYNSLDLGDIEGIPRVLDAGQCNDCYSLVAIALALADAFKCGVNDLPISYNIAWYEQKAVLVLLALLHLGVKNIMLGPTLPKFVSPAVLDVLVKTFNLQPSTTVEADLVTLNCV
;
A
#
# COMPACT_ATOMS: atom_id res chain seq x y z
N PHE A 1 1.19 -11.66 -15.81
CA PHE A 1 1.35 -10.48 -16.71
C PHE A 1 2.73 -10.38 -17.39
N LYS A 2 3.83 -10.87 -16.81
CA LYS A 2 5.21 -10.71 -17.34
C LYS A 2 5.49 -11.24 -18.77
N LYS A 3 4.62 -12.11 -19.31
CA LYS A 3 4.75 -12.65 -20.68
C LYS A 3 4.48 -11.63 -21.81
N TYR A 4 3.99 -10.43 -21.50
CA TYR A 4 3.60 -9.43 -22.51
C TYR A 4 4.64 -8.31 -22.62
N PRO A 5 5.44 -8.23 -23.71
CA PRO A 5 6.55 -7.26 -23.84
C PRO A 5 6.11 -5.79 -24.02
N HIS A 6 4.83 -5.56 -24.28
CA HIS A 6 4.24 -4.22 -24.36
C HIS A 6 3.71 -3.71 -23.01
N LEU A 7 3.73 -4.53 -21.95
CA LEU A 7 3.49 -4.07 -20.59
C LEU A 7 4.77 -3.38 -20.07
N LYS A 8 4.79 -2.05 -20.08
CA LYS A 8 6.01 -1.27 -19.86
C LYS A 8 6.38 -1.04 -18.39
N GLY A 9 5.41 -0.79 -17.53
CA GLY A 9 5.69 -0.52 -16.11
C GLY A 9 4.56 0.22 -15.40
N HIS A 10 4.94 0.90 -14.31
CA HIS A 10 4.07 1.75 -13.51
C HIS A 10 4.30 3.23 -13.87
N TYR A 11 3.25 4.05 -13.84
CA TYR A 11 3.32 5.48 -14.17
C TYR A 11 2.65 6.31 -13.08
N GLY A 12 3.37 7.29 -12.54
CA GLY A 12 2.87 8.16 -11.48
C GLY A 12 2.97 7.54 -10.08
N THR A 13 2.14 8.05 -9.18
CA THR A 13 2.16 7.72 -7.75
C THR A 13 0.74 7.36 -7.25
N ALA A 14 0.42 7.65 -5.99
CA ALA A 14 -0.88 7.32 -5.43
C ALA A 14 -2.02 8.11 -6.10
N TRP A 15 -3.23 7.55 -5.96
CA TRP A 15 -4.48 8.11 -6.51
C TRP A 15 -4.74 9.61 -6.26
N PRO A 16 -4.27 10.26 -5.16
CA PRO A 16 -4.51 11.69 -4.97
C PRO A 16 -3.91 12.58 -6.06
N ASN A 17 -2.79 12.16 -6.66
CA ASN A 17 -1.97 12.93 -7.60
C ASN A 17 -2.43 12.78 -9.07
N GLN A 18 -3.53 12.07 -9.30
CA GLN A 18 -3.99 11.79 -10.66
C GLN A 18 -4.40 13.04 -11.46
N ARG A 19 -4.76 14.16 -10.80
CA ARG A 19 -5.11 15.40 -11.52
C ARG A 19 -3.89 16.06 -12.15
N GLU A 20 -2.72 15.86 -11.56
CA GLU A 20 -1.43 16.35 -12.01
C GLU A 20 -0.74 15.36 -12.95
N GLU A 21 -0.83 14.06 -12.67
CA GLU A 21 -0.11 13.00 -13.39
C GLU A 21 -0.85 12.53 -14.66
N MET A 22 -2.18 12.41 -14.64
CA MET A 22 -2.93 11.90 -15.79
C MET A 22 -2.86 12.78 -17.05
N PRO A 23 -2.87 14.13 -16.95
CA PRO A 23 -2.62 14.97 -18.12
C PRO A 23 -1.28 14.66 -18.80
N GLN A 24 -0.26 14.28 -18.02
CA GLN A 24 1.10 13.98 -18.52
C GLN A 24 1.20 12.59 -19.14
N PHE A 25 0.28 11.68 -18.82
CA PHE A 25 0.21 10.37 -19.46
C PHE A 25 -0.15 10.45 -20.96
N ASN A 26 -0.80 11.54 -21.37
CA ASN A 26 -1.23 11.86 -22.74
C ASN A 26 -2.26 10.89 -23.38
N GLY A 27 -2.21 9.60 -23.09
CA GLY A 27 -3.08 8.54 -23.59
C GLY A 27 -4.38 8.36 -22.80
N PRO A 28 -5.20 7.37 -23.20
CA PRO A 28 -6.41 7.01 -22.47
C PRO A 28 -6.10 6.36 -21.13
N ILE A 29 -6.97 6.62 -20.14
CA ILE A 29 -6.87 6.07 -18.79
C ILE A 29 -8.08 5.20 -18.51
N LEU A 30 -7.86 3.97 -18.07
CA LEU A 30 -8.93 3.04 -17.67
C LEU A 30 -9.00 2.92 -16.16
N PHE A 31 -10.13 3.31 -15.57
CA PHE A 31 -10.44 3.05 -14.16
C PHE A 31 -11.28 1.78 -14.03
N THR A 32 -10.72 0.78 -13.36
CA THR A 32 -11.39 -0.50 -13.08
C THR A 32 -12.08 -0.53 -11.73
N THR A 33 -11.59 0.27 -10.76
CA THR A 33 -12.14 0.43 -9.41
C THR A 33 -11.93 1.88 -8.93
N ASN A 34 -12.30 2.16 -7.68
CA ASN A 34 -11.84 3.37 -6.99
C ASN A 34 -10.29 3.44 -6.97
N CYS A 35 -9.67 4.62 -6.93
CA CYS A 35 -10.23 5.94 -6.66
C CYS A 35 -10.14 6.86 -7.88
N LEU A 36 -11.26 7.03 -8.60
CA LEU A 36 -11.41 8.10 -9.60
C LEU A 36 -11.78 9.41 -8.87
N VAL A 37 -11.00 10.46 -9.09
CA VAL A 37 -11.36 11.82 -8.64
C VAL A 37 -12.01 12.57 -9.80
N PRO A 38 -12.79 13.64 -9.54
CA PRO A 38 -13.38 14.43 -10.62
C PRO A 38 -12.32 14.86 -11.64
N PRO A 39 -12.37 14.32 -12.88
CA PRO A 39 -11.33 14.54 -13.88
C PRO A 39 -11.39 15.98 -14.41
N LEU A 40 -10.22 16.51 -14.76
CA LEU A 40 -10.12 17.82 -15.40
C LEU A 40 -10.66 17.74 -16.84
N SER A 41 -11.22 18.84 -17.33
CA SER A 41 -11.67 18.95 -18.73
C SER A 41 -10.57 18.60 -19.74
N SER A 42 -9.30 18.89 -19.40
CA SER A 42 -8.12 18.62 -20.24
C SER A 42 -7.92 17.15 -20.60
N TYR A 43 -8.37 16.21 -19.76
CA TYR A 43 -8.22 14.77 -20.01
C TYR A 43 -9.50 13.94 -19.84
N LYS A 44 -10.61 14.55 -19.40
CA LYS A 44 -11.90 13.87 -19.17
C LYS A 44 -12.36 13.03 -20.36
N ALA A 45 -12.20 13.54 -21.58
CA ALA A 45 -12.59 12.82 -22.81
C ALA A 45 -11.79 11.54 -23.09
N LYS A 46 -10.65 11.36 -22.40
CA LYS A 46 -9.76 10.19 -22.48
C LYS A 46 -9.92 9.25 -21.29
N VAL A 47 -10.81 9.56 -20.34
CA VAL A 47 -11.12 8.69 -19.20
C VAL A 47 -12.16 7.66 -19.60
N PHE A 48 -11.79 6.40 -19.43
CA PHE A 48 -12.66 5.24 -19.52
C PHE A 48 -12.90 4.68 -18.12
N THR A 49 -14.13 4.28 -17.87
CA THR A 49 -14.55 3.60 -16.65
C THR A 49 -15.08 2.21 -17.00
N THR A 50 -15.05 1.26 -16.06
CA THR A 50 -15.67 -0.06 -16.23
C THR A 50 -16.03 -0.63 -14.86
N GLY A 51 -16.84 -1.70 -14.84
CA GLY A 51 -17.30 -2.32 -13.60
C GLY A 51 -18.15 -1.34 -12.79
N ALA A 52 -17.89 -1.24 -11.49
CA ALA A 52 -18.63 -0.34 -10.61
C ALA A 52 -18.22 1.14 -10.72
N VAL A 53 -17.23 1.49 -11.56
CA VAL A 53 -16.78 2.87 -11.72
C VAL A 53 -17.65 3.61 -12.73
N GLY A 54 -18.07 4.83 -12.36
CA GLY A 54 -18.75 5.75 -13.28
C GLY A 54 -18.45 7.20 -12.91
N PHE A 55 -18.41 8.06 -13.93
CA PHE A 55 -18.36 9.51 -13.77
C PHE A 55 -19.02 10.16 -14.99
N ASP A 56 -19.90 11.14 -14.75
CA ASP A 56 -20.67 11.77 -15.82
C ASP A 56 -19.75 12.42 -16.87
N GLY A 57 -20.01 12.15 -18.14
CA GLY A 57 -19.19 12.59 -19.27
C GLY A 57 -17.86 11.86 -19.47
N CYS A 58 -17.58 10.78 -18.72
CA CYS A 58 -16.53 9.82 -19.04
C CYS A 58 -17.10 8.65 -19.84
N ARG A 59 -16.28 8.01 -20.67
CA ARG A 59 -16.70 6.81 -21.43
C ARG A 59 -16.81 5.63 -20.47
N HIS A 60 -17.78 4.74 -20.69
CA HIS A 60 -17.95 3.53 -19.87
C HIS A 60 -17.89 2.28 -20.74
N ILE A 61 -17.01 1.35 -20.38
CA ILE A 61 -16.87 0.05 -21.03
C ILE A 61 -17.71 -0.96 -20.25
N ALA A 62 -18.87 -1.26 -20.81
CA ALA A 62 -19.76 -2.29 -20.30
C ALA A 62 -19.16 -3.69 -20.49
N GLU A 63 -19.58 -4.60 -19.63
CA GLU A 63 -19.34 -6.02 -19.80
C GLU A 63 -20.58 -6.66 -20.44
N VAL A 64 -20.39 -7.32 -21.57
CA VAL A 64 -21.45 -8.02 -22.32
C VAL A 64 -21.00 -9.46 -22.48
N ASP A 65 -21.82 -10.41 -22.02
CA ASP A 65 -21.52 -11.85 -22.05
C ASP A 65 -20.14 -12.21 -21.47
N GLY A 66 -19.78 -11.57 -20.35
CA GLY A 66 -18.51 -11.79 -19.65
C GLY A 66 -17.29 -11.19 -20.36
N LYS A 67 -17.49 -10.35 -21.40
CA LYS A 67 -16.43 -9.74 -22.19
C LYS A 67 -16.53 -8.23 -22.18
N LYS A 68 -15.37 -7.59 -22.13
CA LYS A 68 -15.20 -6.13 -22.25
C LYS A 68 -14.53 -5.83 -23.57
N ASP A 69 -15.08 -4.89 -24.33
CA ASP A 69 -14.46 -4.42 -25.56
C ASP A 69 -13.58 -3.19 -25.29
N PHE A 70 -12.28 -3.34 -25.50
CA PHE A 70 -11.28 -2.28 -25.37
C PHE A 70 -10.88 -1.65 -26.71
N SER A 71 -11.57 -1.99 -27.80
CA SER A 71 -11.26 -1.54 -29.17
C SER A 71 -11.19 -0.01 -29.29
N GLU A 72 -12.17 0.70 -28.72
CA GLU A 72 -12.24 2.17 -28.72
C GLU A 72 -11.06 2.80 -27.95
N LEU A 73 -10.72 2.24 -26.78
CA LEU A 73 -9.59 2.69 -25.97
C LEU A 73 -8.27 2.54 -26.74
N ILE A 74 -8.08 1.38 -27.40
CA ILE A 74 -6.88 1.10 -28.21
C ILE A 74 -6.82 2.04 -29.42
N ALA A 75 -7.95 2.30 -30.09
CA ALA A 75 -8.01 3.23 -31.21
C ALA A 75 -7.64 4.66 -30.77
N LEU A 76 -8.15 5.13 -29.63
CA LEU A 76 -7.80 6.44 -29.08
C LEU A 76 -6.32 6.52 -28.67
N ALA A 77 -5.76 5.45 -28.10
CA ALA A 77 -4.34 5.43 -27.72
C ALA A 77 -3.42 5.68 -28.92
N LYS A 78 -3.77 5.16 -30.11
CA LYS A 78 -2.99 5.34 -31.35
C LYS A 78 -2.95 6.78 -31.85
N THR A 79 -3.88 7.64 -31.42
CA THR A 79 -3.92 9.06 -31.81
C THR A 79 -3.31 9.98 -30.75
N CYS A 80 -2.85 9.44 -29.63
CA CYS A 80 -2.30 10.21 -28.52
C CYS A 80 -0.77 10.28 -28.61
N ALA A 81 -0.20 11.38 -28.08
CA ALA A 81 1.22 11.44 -27.83
C ALA A 81 1.63 10.36 -26.79
N PRO A 82 2.90 9.88 -26.81
CA PRO A 82 3.40 9.00 -25.78
C PRO A 82 3.40 9.69 -24.40
N PRO A 83 3.40 8.94 -23.28
CA PRO A 83 3.48 9.52 -21.94
C PRO A 83 4.72 10.38 -21.73
N THR A 84 4.57 11.53 -21.08
CA THR A 84 5.68 12.35 -20.58
C THR A 84 6.31 11.65 -19.38
N GLN A 85 7.62 11.48 -19.35
CA GLN A 85 8.29 10.80 -18.24
C GLN A 85 8.06 11.52 -16.90
N LEU A 86 7.67 10.75 -15.87
CA LEU A 86 7.62 11.20 -14.48
C LEU A 86 8.79 10.58 -13.71
N GLY A 87 9.55 11.40 -13.00
CA GLY A 87 10.66 10.94 -12.17
C GLY A 87 11.85 10.36 -12.96
N ASP A 88 12.73 9.67 -12.24
CA ASP A 88 14.01 9.15 -12.74
C ASP A 88 13.91 7.73 -13.35
N GLY A 89 12.74 7.09 -13.28
CA GLY A 89 12.50 5.76 -13.84
C GLY A 89 13.15 4.61 -13.08
N LYS A 90 13.54 4.82 -11.81
CA LYS A 90 14.14 3.75 -10.99
C LYS A 90 13.21 2.54 -10.86
N PRO A 91 13.75 1.32 -11.03
CA PRO A 91 12.97 0.11 -10.82
C PRO A 91 12.61 -0.03 -9.35
N LEU A 92 11.34 -0.35 -9.10
CA LEU A 92 10.82 -0.66 -7.77
C LEU A 92 10.64 -2.16 -7.62
N LEU A 93 11.13 -2.73 -6.51
CA LEU A 93 10.83 -4.12 -6.18
C LEU A 93 9.35 -4.24 -5.79
N THR A 94 8.68 -5.21 -6.41
CA THR A 94 7.28 -5.55 -6.12
C THR A 94 7.10 -7.07 -6.19
N GLY A 95 6.00 -7.58 -5.64
CA GLY A 95 5.68 -9.00 -5.68
C GLY A 95 6.29 -9.81 -4.55
N CYS A 96 6.60 -9.16 -3.42
CA CYS A 96 6.98 -9.81 -2.16
C CYS A 96 5.75 -10.40 -1.45
N GLY A 97 4.92 -11.16 -2.18
CA GLY A 97 3.78 -11.88 -1.63
C GLY A 97 4.22 -13.05 -0.74
N HIS A 98 3.28 -13.69 -0.06
CA HIS A 98 3.58 -14.73 0.93
C HIS A 98 4.42 -15.88 0.35
N GLU A 99 4.13 -16.41 -0.84
CA GLU A 99 4.96 -17.47 -1.43
C GLU A 99 6.42 -17.04 -1.63
N ALA A 100 6.64 -15.83 -2.14
CA ALA A 100 7.98 -15.29 -2.38
C ALA A 100 8.73 -15.09 -1.06
N VAL A 101 8.10 -14.50 -0.05
CA VAL A 101 8.73 -14.25 1.25
C VAL A 101 8.96 -15.56 2.01
N LEU A 102 7.99 -16.48 2.00
CA LEU A 102 8.11 -17.78 2.67
C LEU A 102 9.18 -18.66 2.02
N SER A 103 9.45 -18.51 0.71
CA SER A 103 10.59 -19.18 0.06
C SER A 103 11.95 -18.73 0.61
N LEU A 104 12.00 -17.56 1.27
CA LEU A 104 13.17 -16.98 1.94
C LEU A 104 13.07 -17.06 3.47
N ALA A 105 12.11 -17.81 4.02
CA ALA A 105 11.83 -17.83 5.46
C ALA A 105 13.06 -18.20 6.30
N GLY A 106 13.84 -19.19 5.87
CA GLY A 106 15.08 -19.58 6.56
C GLY A 106 16.06 -18.40 6.68
N THR A 107 16.34 -17.73 5.57
CA THR A 107 17.21 -16.53 5.55
C THR A 107 16.65 -15.41 6.43
N VAL A 108 15.35 -15.15 6.38
CA VAL A 108 14.71 -14.12 7.20
C VAL A 108 14.82 -14.46 8.70
N ILE A 109 14.58 -15.72 9.07
CA ILE A 109 14.70 -16.21 10.45
C ILE A 109 16.14 -16.09 10.93
N ASP A 110 17.13 -16.45 10.10
CA ASP A 110 18.55 -16.35 10.45
C ASP A 110 18.94 -14.89 10.71
N LEU A 111 18.48 -13.94 9.89
CA LEU A 111 18.74 -12.51 10.07
C LEU A 111 18.08 -11.94 11.32
N ILE A 112 16.89 -12.43 11.70
CA ILE A 112 16.24 -12.08 12.97
C ILE A 112 17.07 -12.62 14.14
N ASN A 113 17.42 -13.90 14.11
CA ASN A 113 18.17 -14.56 15.18
C ASN A 113 19.58 -13.97 15.37
N SER A 114 20.22 -13.53 14.29
CA SER A 114 21.52 -12.86 14.34
C SER A 114 21.42 -11.38 14.73
N GLY A 115 20.22 -10.85 14.97
CA GLY A 115 19.99 -9.44 15.33
C GLY A 115 20.21 -8.45 14.19
N LYS A 116 20.31 -8.93 12.93
CA LYS A 116 20.50 -8.06 11.75
C LYS A 116 19.19 -7.41 11.30
N ILE A 117 18.08 -8.15 11.43
CA ILE A 117 16.73 -7.59 11.35
C ILE A 117 16.17 -7.57 12.76
N ARG A 118 16.14 -6.40 13.39
CA ARG A 118 15.60 -6.24 14.74
C ARG A 118 14.08 -6.17 14.74
N ARG A 119 13.49 -5.58 13.70
CA ARG A 119 12.05 -5.32 13.65
C ARG A 119 11.50 -5.17 12.23
N PHE A 120 10.31 -5.71 12.00
CA PHE A 120 9.48 -5.38 10.86
C PHE A 120 8.48 -4.30 11.24
N VAL A 121 8.20 -3.39 10.31
CA VAL A 121 7.15 -2.38 10.48
C VAL A 121 6.17 -2.50 9.34
N VAL A 122 4.94 -2.93 9.65
CA VAL A 122 3.84 -2.97 8.69
C VAL A 122 3.35 -1.54 8.49
N MET A 123 3.71 -0.96 7.34
CA MET A 123 3.27 0.38 6.91
C MET A 123 2.26 0.32 5.75
N ALA A 124 1.46 -0.75 5.72
CA ALA A 124 0.48 -0.99 4.67
C ALA A 124 -0.74 -0.05 4.74
N GLY A 125 -1.60 -0.12 3.72
CA GLY A 125 -2.92 0.51 3.71
C GLY A 125 -3.11 1.51 2.58
N CYS A 126 -3.74 2.65 2.88
CA CYS A 126 -4.16 3.62 1.88
C CYS A 126 -3.57 5.02 2.08
N ASP A 127 -3.11 5.61 0.98
CA ASP A 127 -2.69 7.01 0.91
C ASP A 127 -3.88 7.97 0.68
N GLY A 128 -3.64 9.28 0.85
CA GLY A 128 -4.62 10.35 0.73
C GLY A 128 -3.97 11.73 0.57
N ARG A 129 -4.78 12.79 0.61
CA ARG A 129 -4.37 14.17 0.30
C ARG A 129 -3.78 14.94 1.48
N ASP A 130 -4.14 14.55 2.70
CA ASP A 130 -3.84 15.31 3.91
C ASP A 130 -2.32 15.45 4.08
N LYS A 131 -1.84 16.67 4.37
CA LYS A 131 -0.40 16.95 4.49
C LYS A 131 0.23 16.19 5.66
N GLU A 132 -0.57 15.88 6.67
CA GLU A 132 -0.25 15.07 7.84
C GLU A 132 0.30 13.69 7.45
N ARG A 133 0.02 13.20 6.22
CA ARG A 133 0.57 11.93 5.71
C ARG A 133 2.05 11.99 5.38
N GLU A 134 2.66 13.18 5.35
CA GLU A 134 4.12 13.32 5.31
C GLU A 134 4.79 12.62 6.50
N TYR A 135 4.06 12.47 7.61
CA TYR A 135 4.41 11.59 8.71
C TYR A 135 4.95 10.23 8.25
N TYR A 136 4.30 9.56 7.28
CA TYR A 136 4.74 8.22 6.84
C TYR A 136 6.03 8.25 6.04
N THR A 137 6.28 9.32 5.29
CA THR A 137 7.55 9.54 4.59
C THR A 137 8.67 9.73 5.61
N GLU A 138 8.48 10.63 6.58
CA GLU A 138 9.47 10.96 7.59
C GLU A 138 9.71 9.81 8.56
N PHE A 139 8.66 9.07 8.94
CA PHE A 139 8.79 7.85 9.73
C PHE A 139 9.65 6.81 9.01
N ALA A 140 9.42 6.56 7.71
CA ALA A 140 10.21 5.61 6.94
C ALA A 140 11.69 6.01 6.82
N LYS A 141 11.98 7.31 6.70
CA LYS A 141 13.37 7.84 6.70
C LYS A 141 14.05 7.70 8.04
N ALA A 142 13.31 7.90 9.13
CA ALA A 142 13.83 7.88 10.49
C ALA A 142 14.01 6.46 11.07
N LEU A 143 13.41 5.45 10.43
CA LEU A 143 13.56 4.06 10.84
C LEU A 143 15.02 3.60 10.84
N PRO A 144 15.52 3.00 11.95
CA PRO A 144 16.88 2.46 12.00
C PRO A 144 17.16 1.44 10.90
N LYS A 145 18.42 1.37 10.46
CA LYS A 145 18.82 0.56 9.29
C LYS A 145 18.66 -0.95 9.50
N ASP A 146 18.42 -1.40 10.72
CA ASP A 146 18.14 -2.79 11.11
C ASP A 146 16.64 -3.15 11.08
N THR A 147 15.82 -2.31 10.44
CA THR A 147 14.36 -2.51 10.32
C THR A 147 13.93 -2.73 8.86
N VAL A 148 12.87 -3.50 8.66
CA VAL A 148 12.28 -3.77 7.34
C VAL A 148 10.82 -3.33 7.30
N ILE A 149 10.45 -2.53 6.31
CA ILE A 149 9.07 -2.12 6.06
C ILE A 149 8.36 -3.21 5.26
N LEU A 150 7.21 -3.66 5.78
CA LEU A 150 6.26 -4.52 5.07
C LEU A 150 5.10 -3.66 4.58
N THR A 151 4.81 -3.68 3.27
CA THR A 151 3.75 -2.84 2.70
C THR A 151 2.84 -3.59 1.74
N ALA A 152 1.61 -3.11 1.66
CA ALA A 152 0.63 -3.46 0.65
C ALA A 152 -0.36 -2.29 0.51
N GLY A 153 -0.90 -2.07 -0.70
CA GLY A 153 -1.80 -0.95 -0.98
C GLY A 153 -1.09 0.38 -1.26
N CYS A 154 -1.85 1.42 -1.57
CA CYS A 154 -1.28 2.68 -2.07
C CYS A 154 -0.53 3.52 -1.01
N ALA A 155 -0.59 3.17 0.27
CA ALA A 155 0.25 3.79 1.30
C ALA A 155 1.76 3.72 0.95
N LYS A 156 2.17 2.70 0.19
CA LYS A 156 3.55 2.50 -0.26
C LYS A 156 4.16 3.70 -0.97
N PHE A 157 3.36 4.52 -1.66
CA PHE A 157 3.87 5.66 -2.44
C PHE A 157 4.46 6.77 -1.57
N ARG A 158 4.29 6.72 -0.24
CA ARG A 158 4.97 7.62 0.69
C ARG A 158 6.45 7.31 0.88
N TYR A 159 6.88 6.08 0.59
CA TYR A 159 8.23 5.65 0.93
C TYR A 159 8.88 4.66 -0.05
N ASN A 160 8.16 4.12 -1.03
CA ASN A 160 8.69 3.11 -1.95
C ASN A 160 9.76 3.65 -2.91
N SER A 161 9.78 4.96 -3.17
CA SER A 161 10.80 5.62 -3.98
C SER A 161 11.99 6.14 -3.19
N LEU A 162 12.00 5.94 -1.87
CA LEU A 162 13.12 6.32 -1.01
C LEU A 162 14.26 5.30 -1.13
N ASP A 163 15.49 5.79 -1.08
CA ASP A 163 16.69 4.93 -1.05
C ASP A 163 16.96 4.45 0.38
N LEU A 164 16.17 3.47 0.84
CA LEU A 164 16.26 2.94 2.20
C LEU A 164 17.28 1.80 2.34
N GLY A 165 17.85 1.31 1.22
CA GLY A 165 18.85 0.24 1.18
C GLY A 165 18.28 -1.17 1.43
N ASP A 166 19.20 -2.09 1.75
CA ASP A 166 18.93 -3.50 2.05
C ASP A 166 19.66 -3.95 3.32
N ILE A 167 19.27 -5.12 3.84
CA ILE A 167 19.94 -5.83 4.94
C ILE A 167 20.36 -7.19 4.37
N GLU A 168 21.65 -7.36 4.12
CA GLU A 168 22.23 -8.60 3.57
C GLU A 168 21.53 -9.07 2.28
N GLY A 169 21.21 -8.13 1.39
CA GLY A 169 20.52 -8.38 0.13
C GLY A 169 19.00 -8.43 0.23
N ILE A 170 18.39 -8.34 1.43
CA ILE A 170 16.94 -8.20 1.60
C ILE A 170 16.57 -6.71 1.60
N PRO A 171 15.82 -6.21 0.61
CA PRO A 171 15.44 -4.80 0.56
C PRO A 171 14.63 -4.38 1.80
N ARG A 172 14.90 -3.17 2.30
CA ARG A 172 14.21 -2.64 3.49
C ARG A 172 12.77 -2.24 3.24
N VAL A 173 12.27 -2.35 2.01
CA VAL A 173 10.85 -2.22 1.67
C VAL A 173 10.41 -3.45 0.90
N LEU A 174 9.55 -4.26 1.50
CA LEU A 174 8.97 -5.45 0.89
C LEU A 174 7.51 -5.17 0.52
N ASP A 175 7.26 -5.00 -0.77
CA ASP A 175 5.93 -4.72 -1.32
C ASP A 175 5.19 -5.99 -1.73
N ALA A 176 4.22 -6.39 -0.91
CA ALA A 176 3.37 -7.55 -1.13
C ALA A 176 2.32 -7.34 -2.23
N GLY A 177 1.98 -6.10 -2.59
CA GLY A 177 1.04 -5.81 -3.68
C GLY A 177 -0.05 -4.79 -3.32
N GLN A 178 -1.28 -5.09 -3.71
CA GLN A 178 -2.46 -4.26 -3.50
C GLN A 178 -2.94 -4.31 -2.04
N CYS A 179 -3.97 -3.53 -1.67
CA CYS A 179 -4.45 -3.53 -0.28
C CYS A 179 -5.03 -4.89 0.16
N ASN A 180 -5.56 -5.69 -0.77
CA ASN A 180 -5.96 -7.07 -0.50
C ASN A 180 -4.76 -7.99 -0.19
N ASP A 181 -3.55 -7.64 -0.66
CA ASP A 181 -2.33 -8.39 -0.36
C ASP A 181 -1.81 -8.14 1.06
N CYS A 182 -2.50 -7.32 1.88
CA CYS A 182 -2.36 -7.37 3.33
C CYS A 182 -2.60 -8.80 3.88
N TYR A 183 -3.37 -9.63 3.17
CA TYR A 183 -3.46 -11.06 3.45
C TYR A 183 -2.09 -11.75 3.43
N SER A 184 -1.23 -11.44 2.46
CA SER A 184 0.13 -12.00 2.40
C SER A 184 0.95 -11.60 3.61
N LEU A 185 0.82 -10.35 4.10
CA LEU A 185 1.53 -9.88 5.30
C LEU A 185 1.09 -10.65 6.54
N VAL A 186 -0.21 -10.92 6.67
CA VAL A 186 -0.75 -11.78 7.74
C VAL A 186 -0.21 -13.21 7.63
N ALA A 187 -0.22 -13.81 6.44
CA ALA A 187 0.29 -15.16 6.23
C ALA A 187 1.78 -15.28 6.60
N ILE A 188 2.58 -14.26 6.26
CA ILE A 188 3.99 -14.16 6.66
C ILE A 188 4.12 -14.09 8.19
N ALA A 189 3.34 -13.22 8.85
CA ALA A 189 3.37 -13.09 10.31
C ALA A 189 3.00 -14.41 11.00
N LEU A 190 1.93 -15.09 10.56
CA LEU A 190 1.51 -16.37 11.13
C LEU A 190 2.59 -17.46 10.94
N ALA A 191 3.21 -17.54 9.77
CA ALA A 191 4.29 -18.49 9.53
C ALA A 191 5.52 -18.22 10.41
N LEU A 192 5.87 -16.95 10.63
CA LEU A 192 6.94 -16.58 11.57
C LEU A 192 6.57 -16.95 13.00
N ALA A 193 5.34 -16.67 13.44
CA ALA A 193 4.86 -17.07 14.77
C ALA A 193 4.97 -18.59 14.97
N ASP A 194 4.56 -19.37 13.97
CA ASP A 194 4.67 -20.83 13.98
C ASP A 194 6.13 -21.32 14.02
N ALA A 195 7.03 -20.64 13.33
CA ALA A 195 8.47 -20.96 13.32
C ALA A 195 9.12 -20.66 14.68
N PHE A 196 8.78 -19.52 15.29
CA PHE A 196 9.30 -19.10 16.60
C PHE A 196 8.53 -19.71 17.79
N LYS A 197 7.44 -20.45 17.53
CA LYS A 197 6.57 -21.04 18.57
C LYS A 197 6.05 -19.99 19.56
N CYS A 198 5.63 -18.84 19.05
CA CYS A 198 5.10 -17.72 19.83
C CYS A 198 3.77 -17.20 19.26
N GLY A 199 3.13 -16.25 19.95
CA GLY A 199 1.94 -15.57 19.43
C GLY A 199 2.30 -14.49 18.40
N VAL A 200 1.33 -14.10 17.56
CA VAL A 200 1.52 -13.06 16.54
C VAL A 200 1.97 -11.70 17.12
N ASN A 201 1.58 -11.41 18.36
CA ASN A 201 1.95 -10.17 19.06
C ASN A 201 3.32 -10.24 19.75
N ASP A 202 3.92 -11.43 19.85
CA ASP A 202 5.26 -11.63 20.41
C ASP A 202 6.36 -11.50 19.35
N LEU A 203 5.97 -11.46 18.07
CA LEU A 203 6.89 -11.25 16.97
C LEU A 203 7.48 -9.84 17.00
N PRO A 204 8.70 -9.65 16.44
CA PRO A 204 9.29 -8.33 16.28
C PRO A 204 8.62 -7.57 15.12
N ILE A 205 7.29 -7.41 15.17
CA ILE A 205 6.48 -6.72 14.17
C ILE A 205 5.72 -5.59 14.85
N SER A 206 5.79 -4.40 14.27
CA SER A 206 5.00 -3.24 14.68
C SER A 206 4.07 -2.81 13.55
N TYR A 207 2.89 -2.29 13.88
CA TYR A 207 1.86 -1.94 12.89
C TYR A 207 1.62 -0.43 12.89
N ASN A 208 2.07 0.26 11.83
CA ASN A 208 1.86 1.69 11.61
C ASN A 208 1.07 1.90 10.31
N ILE A 209 -0.25 1.71 10.38
CA ILE A 209 -1.13 1.55 9.22
C ILE A 209 -1.76 2.89 8.84
N ALA A 210 -1.70 3.21 7.53
CA ALA A 210 -2.42 4.34 6.95
C ALA A 210 -3.78 3.88 6.41
N TRP A 211 -4.85 4.65 6.63
CA TRP A 211 -6.16 4.34 6.06
C TRP A 211 -6.78 5.53 5.33
N TYR A 212 -7.78 5.25 4.48
CA TYR A 212 -8.54 6.28 3.76
C TYR A 212 -9.97 5.83 3.48
N GLU A 213 -10.14 4.68 2.83
CA GLU A 213 -11.45 4.17 2.38
C GLU A 213 -11.78 2.80 2.98
N GLN A 214 -12.88 2.20 2.54
CA GLN A 214 -13.55 1.12 3.26
C GLN A 214 -12.81 -0.23 3.16
N LYS A 215 -11.98 -0.47 2.14
CA LYS A 215 -11.15 -1.68 2.10
C LYS A 215 -10.12 -1.68 3.22
N ALA A 216 -9.55 -0.52 3.57
CA ALA A 216 -8.66 -0.40 4.73
C ALA A 216 -9.37 -0.70 6.06
N VAL A 217 -10.65 -0.33 6.19
CA VAL A 217 -11.47 -0.67 7.37
C VAL A 217 -11.62 -2.19 7.48
N LEU A 218 -11.92 -2.88 6.37
CA LEU A 218 -12.03 -4.34 6.37
C LEU A 218 -10.70 -5.02 6.73
N VAL A 219 -9.57 -4.51 6.21
CA VAL A 219 -8.22 -4.99 6.59
C VAL A 219 -7.99 -4.83 8.09
N LEU A 220 -8.31 -3.66 8.66
CA LEU A 220 -8.21 -3.43 10.10
C LEU A 220 -9.05 -4.45 10.88
N LEU A 221 -10.31 -4.64 10.53
CA LEU A 221 -11.19 -5.61 11.19
C LEU A 221 -10.66 -7.04 11.09
N ALA A 222 -10.05 -7.42 9.95
CA ALA A 222 -9.41 -8.72 9.80
C ALA A 222 -8.21 -8.89 10.75
N LEU A 223 -7.36 -7.88 10.90
CA LEU A 223 -6.24 -7.90 11.85
C LEU A 223 -6.73 -8.02 13.30
N LEU A 224 -7.76 -7.25 13.67
CA LEU A 224 -8.36 -7.32 15.00
C LEU A 224 -8.99 -8.69 15.26
N HIS A 225 -9.66 -9.29 14.26
CA HIS A 225 -10.21 -10.65 14.36
C HIS A 225 -9.13 -11.71 14.60
N LEU A 226 -7.96 -11.55 13.97
CA LEU A 226 -6.80 -12.41 14.16
C LEU A 226 -6.06 -12.16 15.49
N GLY A 227 -6.56 -11.24 16.31
CA GLY A 227 -6.01 -10.93 17.62
C GLY A 227 -4.77 -10.05 17.58
N VAL A 228 -4.48 -9.37 16.45
CA VAL A 228 -3.40 -8.39 16.37
C VAL A 228 -3.73 -7.19 17.26
N LYS A 229 -2.76 -6.80 18.08
CA LYS A 229 -2.85 -5.67 19.01
C LYS A 229 -1.80 -4.61 18.69
N ASN A 230 -1.89 -3.46 19.38
CA ASN A 230 -0.93 -2.36 19.29
C ASN A 230 -0.82 -1.78 17.87
N ILE A 231 -1.96 -1.72 17.16
CA ILE A 231 -2.02 -1.09 15.84
C ILE A 231 -2.06 0.43 16.03
N MET A 232 -1.09 1.10 15.44
CA MET A 232 -1.14 2.54 15.23
C MET A 232 -1.85 2.83 13.90
N LEU A 233 -2.91 3.63 13.96
CA LEU A 233 -3.79 3.93 12.83
C LEU A 233 -3.84 5.44 12.58
N GLY A 234 -3.55 5.86 11.35
CA GLY A 234 -3.45 7.27 11.01
C GLY A 234 -3.82 7.63 9.56
N PRO A 235 -3.73 8.93 9.19
CA PRO A 235 -3.23 10.03 10.02
C PRO A 235 -4.25 10.54 11.07
N THR A 236 -5.52 10.11 10.97
CA THR A 236 -6.57 10.40 11.96
C THR A 236 -7.39 9.14 12.22
N LEU A 237 -8.02 9.04 13.38
CA LEU A 237 -8.95 7.95 13.67
C LEU A 237 -10.28 8.14 12.91
N PRO A 238 -11.00 7.05 12.55
CA PRO A 238 -12.24 7.16 11.80
C PRO A 238 -13.35 7.88 12.57
N LYS A 239 -13.90 8.95 11.96
CA LYS A 239 -14.98 9.76 12.54
C LYS A 239 -16.31 9.04 12.73
N PHE A 240 -16.50 7.89 12.09
CA PHE A 240 -17.71 7.06 12.25
C PHE A 240 -17.66 6.17 13.51
N VAL A 241 -16.54 6.14 14.24
CA VAL A 241 -16.40 5.38 15.48
C VAL A 241 -16.83 6.25 16.64
N SER A 242 -17.88 5.85 17.36
CA SER A 242 -18.34 6.57 18.56
C SER A 242 -17.32 6.43 19.70
N PRO A 243 -17.29 7.36 20.68
CA PRO A 243 -16.38 7.27 21.82
C PRO A 243 -16.47 5.93 22.58
N ALA A 244 -17.67 5.39 22.77
CA ALA A 244 -17.87 4.11 23.45
C ALA A 244 -17.29 2.93 22.64
N VAL A 245 -17.41 2.93 21.32
CA VAL A 245 -16.81 1.89 20.47
C VAL A 245 -15.29 2.04 20.43
N LEU A 246 -14.78 3.28 20.35
CA LEU A 246 -13.34 3.54 20.40
C LEU A 246 -12.73 3.04 21.71
N ASP A 247 -13.39 3.28 22.85
CA ASP A 247 -12.96 2.79 24.16
C ASP A 247 -12.82 1.25 24.20
N VAL A 248 -13.76 0.52 23.58
CA VAL A 248 -13.65 -0.94 23.42
C VAL A 248 -12.42 -1.32 22.58
N LEU A 249 -12.20 -0.63 21.46
CA LEU A 249 -11.05 -0.91 20.58
C LEU A 249 -9.71 -0.64 21.30
N VAL A 250 -9.63 0.44 22.06
CA VAL A 250 -8.45 0.80 22.87
C VAL A 250 -8.23 -0.24 23.97
N LYS A 251 -9.24 -0.54 24.79
CA LYS A 251 -9.10 -1.47 25.93
C LYS A 251 -8.82 -2.91 25.50
N THR A 252 -9.37 -3.34 24.36
CA THR A 252 -9.26 -4.73 23.90
C THR A 252 -8.01 -4.97 23.06
N PHE A 253 -7.72 -4.05 22.14
CA PHE A 253 -6.69 -4.22 21.12
C PHE A 253 -5.54 -3.23 21.23
N ASN A 254 -5.61 -2.26 22.14
CA ASN A 254 -4.65 -1.17 22.24
C ASN A 254 -4.46 -0.44 20.89
N LEU A 255 -5.58 -0.14 20.21
CA LEU A 255 -5.57 0.68 19.01
C LEU A 255 -5.16 2.12 19.37
N GLN A 256 -4.21 2.68 18.63
CA GLN A 256 -3.63 3.99 18.94
C GLN A 256 -3.67 4.93 17.72
N PRO A 257 -3.89 6.24 17.92
CA PRO A 257 -3.64 7.22 16.88
C PRO A 257 -2.13 7.41 16.65
N SER A 258 -1.73 7.76 15.43
CA SER A 258 -0.38 8.31 15.18
C SER A 258 -0.21 9.69 15.84
N THR A 259 1.00 10.00 16.30
CA THR A 259 1.36 11.28 16.92
C THR A 259 2.50 11.97 16.16
N THR A 260 3.70 12.09 16.74
CA THR A 260 4.92 12.57 16.07
C THR A 260 5.81 11.39 15.71
N VAL A 261 6.67 11.55 14.70
CA VAL A 261 7.57 10.50 14.25
C VAL A 261 8.46 10.00 15.40
N GLU A 262 9.00 10.91 16.20
CA GLU A 262 9.91 10.60 17.31
C GLU A 262 9.21 9.80 18.41
N ALA A 263 8.02 10.23 18.82
CA ALA A 263 7.25 9.55 19.84
C ALA A 263 6.82 8.16 19.36
N ASP A 264 6.34 8.06 18.12
CA ASP A 264 5.80 6.82 17.58
C ASP A 264 6.90 5.80 17.29
N LEU A 265 8.12 6.23 16.93
CA LEU A 265 9.27 5.32 16.84
C LEU A 265 9.55 4.62 18.18
N VAL A 266 9.44 5.35 19.30
CA VAL A 266 9.58 4.77 20.64
C VAL A 266 8.40 3.86 20.96
N THR A 267 7.16 4.33 20.76
CA THR A 267 5.94 3.56 21.05
C THR A 267 5.88 2.24 20.27
N LEU A 268 6.34 2.24 19.02
CA LEU A 268 6.40 1.07 18.15
C LEU A 268 7.68 0.24 18.36
N ASN A 269 8.49 0.53 19.38
CA ASN A 269 9.76 -0.14 19.69
C ASN A 269 10.73 -0.19 18.50
N CYS A 270 10.70 0.84 17.65
CA CYS A 270 11.56 0.98 16.49
C CYS A 270 12.92 1.56 16.86
N VAL A 271 13.07 2.20 18.01
CA VAL A 271 14.34 2.74 18.53
C VAL A 271 14.60 2.26 19.95
#